data_AF-A0A6A3R997-F1
#
_entry.id   AF-A0A6A3R997-F1
#
_cell.length_a   1.000
_cell.length_b   1.000
_cell.length_c   1.000
_cell.angle_alpha   90.00
_cell.angle_beta   90.00
_cell.angle_gamma   90.00
#
_symmetry.space_group_name_H-M   'P 1'
#
loop_
_entity.id
_entity.type
_entity.pdbx_description
1 polymer ?
#
loop_
_entity_poly.entity_id
_entity_poly.type
_entity_poly.pdbx_seq_one_letter_code
_entity_poly.pdbx_strand_id
1 'polypeptide(L)'
;MIDFTRKNSLQPALSSPTYPELLESLRNLRHFGRTFYNPETVGVLEAAVAFVEEFGEGEVPDRETTRRLVLWLDMKLGRFRGLVLSNGLGTATRIKDEFSLHDSLLAKLLYDQQQSKIADLLAQLEARPAGGSMGRTTSRENRPEKHSGVPVAVLRSLPKQGSLELCIKYLSKTGCTGNGNPGKCFSSKRAHFRPKKLPANVKEYIEKTYGGLAPDFAGL
;
A
#
# COMPACT_ATOMS: atom_id res chain seq x y z
N MET A 1 -16.72 -33.21 -19.52
CA MET A 1 -16.18 -33.91 -18.34
C MET A 1 -14.83 -33.26 -18.05
N ILE A 2 -14.69 -32.56 -16.93
CA ILE A 2 -13.42 -31.88 -16.58
C ILE A 2 -12.46 -32.95 -16.08
N ASP A 3 -11.30 -33.06 -16.72
CA ASP A 3 -10.23 -34.00 -16.37
C ASP A 3 -9.58 -33.56 -15.05
N PHE A 4 -9.58 -34.38 -14.00
CA PHE A 4 -8.93 -34.06 -12.72
C PHE A 4 -7.60 -34.81 -12.53
N THR A 5 -7.05 -35.40 -13.60
CA THR A 5 -5.76 -36.08 -13.54
C THR A 5 -4.61 -35.10 -13.36
N ARG A 6 -3.46 -35.57 -12.84
CA ARG A 6 -2.21 -34.76 -12.75
C ARG A 6 -1.73 -34.18 -14.09
N LYS A 7 -2.26 -34.67 -15.22
CA LYS A 7 -1.95 -34.17 -16.56
C LYS A 7 -2.74 -32.90 -16.89
N ASN A 8 -3.86 -32.65 -16.21
CA ASN A 8 -4.58 -31.41 -16.37
C ASN A 8 -3.89 -30.32 -15.55
N SER A 9 -3.14 -29.47 -16.25
CA SER A 9 -2.56 -28.27 -15.67
C SER A 9 -3.67 -27.23 -15.60
N LEU A 10 -4.16 -26.97 -14.38
CA LEU A 10 -5.05 -25.83 -14.16
C LEU A 10 -4.36 -24.58 -14.68
N GLN A 11 -5.10 -23.77 -15.45
CA GLN A 11 -4.58 -22.51 -15.96
C GLN A 11 -4.10 -21.66 -14.78
N PRO A 12 -2.91 -21.05 -14.86
CA PRO A 12 -2.45 -20.13 -13.82
C PRO A 12 -3.51 -19.05 -13.58
N ALA A 13 -3.68 -18.65 -12.32
CA ALA A 13 -4.54 -17.52 -12.01
C ALA A 13 -4.06 -16.28 -12.79
N LEU A 14 -4.98 -15.64 -13.53
CA LEU A 14 -4.68 -14.48 -14.38
C LEU A 14 -4.19 -13.27 -13.58
N SER A 15 -4.54 -13.21 -12.30
CA SER A 15 -4.18 -12.15 -11.37
C SER A 15 -4.13 -12.67 -9.95
N SER A 16 -3.31 -12.04 -9.10
CA SER A 16 -3.31 -12.32 -7.67
C SER A 16 -4.69 -12.03 -7.07
N PRO A 17 -5.30 -12.97 -6.33
CA PRO A 17 -6.62 -12.79 -5.76
C PRO A 17 -6.62 -11.66 -4.74
N THR A 18 -7.73 -10.91 -4.72
CA THR A 18 -8.08 -10.04 -3.62
C THR A 18 -8.62 -10.86 -2.45
N TYR A 19 -8.60 -10.26 -1.26
CA TYR A 19 -9.10 -10.93 -0.07
C TYR A 19 -10.61 -11.30 -0.15
N PRO A 20 -11.51 -10.42 -0.66
CA PRO A 20 -12.91 -10.81 -0.90
C PRO A 20 -13.08 -11.96 -1.90
N GLU A 21 -12.28 -12.00 -2.97
CA GLU A 21 -12.31 -13.10 -3.94
C GLU A 21 -11.88 -14.43 -3.32
N LEU A 22 -10.88 -14.41 -2.44
CA LEU A 22 -10.47 -15.59 -1.65
C LEU A 22 -11.63 -16.09 -0.78
N LEU A 23 -12.21 -15.20 0.02
CA LEU A 23 -13.29 -15.55 0.93
C LEU A 23 -14.50 -16.12 0.17
N GLU A 24 -14.88 -15.50 -0.94
CA GLU A 24 -15.98 -15.97 -1.78
C GLU A 24 -15.67 -17.33 -2.42
N SER A 25 -14.43 -17.53 -2.88
CA SER A 25 -13.99 -18.83 -3.42
C SER A 25 -14.07 -19.95 -2.37
N LEU A 26 -13.67 -19.67 -1.13
CA LEU A 26 -13.78 -20.63 -0.02
C LEU A 26 -15.24 -20.92 0.34
N ARG A 27 -16.11 -19.89 0.38
CA ARG A 27 -17.54 -20.07 0.62
C ARG A 27 -18.19 -20.93 -0.46
N ASN A 28 -17.81 -20.72 -1.73
CA ASN A 28 -18.26 -21.54 -2.85
C ASN A 28 -17.77 -22.99 -2.74
N LEU A 29 -16.51 -23.20 -2.36
CA LEU A 29 -15.97 -24.55 -2.10
C LEU A 29 -16.71 -25.25 -0.95
N ARG A 30 -17.01 -24.54 0.14
CA ARG A 30 -17.82 -25.05 1.24
C ARG A 30 -19.25 -25.40 0.79
N HIS A 31 -19.88 -24.54 0.00
CA HIS A 31 -21.23 -24.77 -0.51
C HIS A 31 -21.28 -26.01 -1.41
N PHE A 32 -20.30 -26.15 -2.31
CA PHE A 32 -20.09 -27.37 -3.08
C PHE A 32 -19.90 -28.58 -2.14
N GLY A 33 -19.02 -28.47 -1.15
CA GLY A 33 -18.74 -29.53 -0.19
C GLY A 33 -19.98 -30.01 0.56
N ARG A 34 -20.89 -29.11 0.97
CA ARG A 34 -22.16 -29.47 1.62
C ARG A 34 -23.06 -30.36 0.76
N THR A 35 -22.90 -30.31 -0.56
CA THR A 35 -23.69 -31.10 -1.50
C THR A 35 -23.02 -32.45 -1.82
N PHE A 36 -21.68 -32.49 -1.87
CA PHE A 36 -20.95 -33.62 -2.45
C PHE A 36 -20.00 -34.36 -1.49
N TYR A 37 -19.65 -33.77 -0.34
CA TYR A 37 -18.69 -34.34 0.60
C TYR A 37 -19.36 -34.83 1.89
N ASN A 38 -18.66 -35.70 2.61
CA ASN A 38 -19.09 -36.16 3.93
C ASN A 38 -19.05 -35.01 4.96
N PRO A 39 -19.84 -35.09 6.05
CA PRO A 39 -19.93 -34.02 7.05
C PRO A 39 -18.60 -33.64 7.69
N GLU A 40 -17.69 -34.60 7.88
CA GLU A 40 -16.38 -34.36 8.46
C GLU A 40 -15.50 -33.48 7.56
N THR A 41 -15.52 -33.73 6.25
CA THR A 41 -14.81 -32.92 5.25
C THR A 41 -15.41 -31.51 5.17
N VAL A 42 -16.74 -31.42 5.22
CA VAL A 42 -17.44 -30.12 5.28
C VAL A 42 -17.02 -29.34 6.53
N GLY A 43 -16.88 -30.00 7.68
CA GLY A 43 -16.42 -29.37 8.91
C GLY A 43 -15.02 -28.75 8.80
N VAL A 44 -14.11 -29.35 8.03
CA VAL A 44 -12.79 -28.77 7.75
C VAL A 44 -12.92 -27.51 6.88
N LEU A 45 -13.79 -27.53 5.85
CA LEU A 45 -14.05 -26.36 5.01
C LEU A 45 -14.75 -25.24 5.77
N GLU A 46 -15.64 -25.58 6.70
CA GLU A 46 -16.30 -24.62 7.58
C GLU A 46 -15.31 -23.92 8.51
N ALA A 47 -14.38 -24.67 9.12
CA ALA A 47 -13.31 -24.11 9.93
C ALA A 47 -12.39 -23.18 9.11
N ALA A 48 -12.06 -23.56 7.88
CA ALA A 48 -11.26 -22.72 6.99
C ALA A 48 -11.98 -21.40 6.66
N VAL A 49 -13.27 -21.45 6.33
CA VAL A 49 -14.07 -20.24 6.07
C VAL A 49 -14.15 -19.35 7.30
N ALA A 50 -14.49 -19.92 8.46
CA ALA A 50 -14.61 -19.18 9.71
C ALA A 50 -13.29 -18.47 10.08
N PHE A 51 -12.18 -19.18 9.97
CA PHE A 51 -10.86 -18.61 10.19
C PHE A 51 -10.57 -17.44 9.25
N VAL A 52 -10.85 -17.60 7.95
CA VAL A 52 -10.62 -16.50 7.01
C VAL A 52 -11.51 -15.33 7.36
N GLU A 53 -12.81 -15.52 7.62
CA GLU A 53 -13.72 -14.45 8.04
C GLU A 53 -13.18 -13.67 9.24
N GLU A 54 -12.78 -14.37 10.30
CA GLU A 54 -12.19 -13.77 11.51
C GLU A 54 -10.87 -13.03 11.22
N PHE A 55 -10.02 -13.58 10.34
CA PHE A 55 -8.74 -12.95 9.98
C PHE A 55 -8.92 -11.56 9.35
N GLY A 56 -10.03 -11.32 8.67
CA GLY A 56 -10.34 -10.04 8.04
C GLY A 56 -11.22 -9.11 8.88
N GLU A 57 -11.57 -9.52 10.11
CA GLU A 57 -12.28 -8.64 11.02
C GLU A 57 -11.39 -7.48 11.44
N GLY A 58 -11.89 -6.25 11.29
CA GLY A 58 -11.17 -5.02 11.60
C GLY A 58 -10.48 -4.38 10.40
N GLU A 59 -9.54 -5.08 9.76
CA GLU A 59 -8.82 -4.57 8.59
C GLU A 59 -8.69 -5.63 7.49
N VAL A 60 -9.14 -5.28 6.27
CA VAL A 60 -9.03 -6.17 5.12
C VAL A 60 -7.56 -6.35 4.74
N PRO A 61 -7.04 -7.59 4.68
CA PRO A 61 -5.67 -7.85 4.31
C PRO A 61 -5.27 -7.29 2.94
N ASP A 62 -4.05 -6.76 2.85
CA ASP A 62 -3.48 -6.33 1.57
C ASP A 62 -3.26 -7.51 0.61
N ARG A 63 -2.91 -7.22 -0.65
CA ARG A 63 -2.71 -8.24 -1.69
C ARG A 63 -1.61 -9.25 -1.35
N GLU A 64 -0.53 -8.82 -0.71
CA GLU A 64 0.59 -9.72 -0.40
C GLU A 64 0.27 -10.60 0.81
N THR A 65 -0.41 -10.04 1.83
CA THR A 65 -0.94 -10.81 2.96
C THR A 65 -1.95 -11.84 2.45
N THR A 66 -2.85 -11.43 1.55
CA THR A 66 -3.81 -12.34 0.90
C THR A 66 -3.11 -13.48 0.17
N ARG A 67 -2.05 -13.19 -0.60
CA ARG A 67 -1.29 -14.22 -1.32
C ARG A 67 -0.67 -15.26 -0.39
N ARG A 68 -0.18 -14.83 0.78
CA ARG A 68 0.38 -15.73 1.80
C ARG A 68 -0.70 -16.57 2.46
N LEU A 69 -1.86 -15.97 2.72
CA LEU A 69 -3.02 -16.69 3.24
C LEU A 69 -3.50 -17.78 2.28
N VAL A 70 -3.58 -17.47 0.97
CA VAL A 70 -3.90 -18.46 -0.08
C VAL A 70 -2.90 -19.62 -0.07
N LEU A 71 -1.60 -19.31 -0.10
CA LEU A 71 -0.55 -20.33 -0.08
C LEU A 71 -0.68 -21.24 1.15
N TRP A 72 -0.91 -20.66 2.32
CA TRP A 72 -1.06 -21.40 3.56
C TRP A 72 -2.32 -22.30 3.55
N LEU A 73 -3.45 -21.78 3.08
CA LEU A 73 -4.68 -22.56 2.91
C LEU A 73 -4.49 -23.73 1.95
N ASP A 74 -3.82 -23.52 0.81
CA ASP A 74 -3.50 -24.57 -0.15
C ASP A 74 -2.64 -25.67 0.51
N MET A 75 -1.66 -25.28 1.33
CA MET A 75 -0.85 -26.23 2.09
C MET A 75 -1.67 -27.02 3.11
N LYS A 76 -2.59 -26.37 3.83
CA LYS A 76 -3.49 -27.02 4.82
C LYS A 76 -4.45 -28.00 4.15
N LEU A 77 -5.12 -27.58 3.08
CA LEU A 77 -6.05 -28.43 2.32
C LEU A 77 -5.31 -29.56 1.59
N GLY A 78 -4.10 -29.29 1.08
CA GLY A 78 -3.21 -30.29 0.53
C GLY A 78 -2.80 -31.35 1.57
N ARG A 79 -2.44 -30.92 2.78
CA ARG A 79 -2.11 -31.83 3.90
C ARG A 79 -3.33 -32.64 4.34
N PHE A 80 -4.51 -32.01 4.45
CA PHE A 80 -5.76 -32.73 4.71
C PHE A 80 -5.97 -33.85 3.69
N ARG A 81 -5.90 -33.54 2.40
CA ARG A 81 -6.02 -34.54 1.33
C ARG A 81 -4.97 -35.66 1.45
N GLY A 82 -3.73 -35.30 1.75
CA GLY A 82 -2.66 -36.26 1.98
C GLY A 82 -2.97 -37.23 3.11
N LEU A 83 -3.43 -36.71 4.27
CA LEU A 83 -3.78 -37.49 5.44
C LEU A 83 -4.99 -38.40 5.20
N VAL A 84 -5.99 -37.94 4.44
CA VAL A 84 -7.13 -38.80 4.05
C VAL A 84 -6.63 -40.06 3.33
N LEU A 85 -5.63 -39.91 2.45
CA LEU A 85 -5.07 -41.02 1.67
C LEU A 85 -4.13 -41.91 2.49
N SER A 86 -3.33 -41.35 3.40
CA SER A 86 -2.29 -42.10 4.12
C SER A 86 -2.73 -42.66 5.47
N ASN A 87 -3.55 -41.92 6.23
CA ASN A 87 -3.90 -42.22 7.62
C ASN A 87 -5.41 -42.34 7.85
N GLY A 88 -6.21 -41.98 6.84
CA GLY A 88 -7.67 -42.00 6.91
C GLY A 88 -8.27 -40.71 7.44
N LEU A 89 -9.60 -40.62 7.30
CA LEU A 89 -10.36 -39.41 7.55
C LEU A 89 -10.28 -38.93 9.01
N GLY A 90 -10.36 -39.84 9.98
CA GLY A 90 -10.33 -39.49 11.41
C GLY A 90 -9.04 -38.80 11.87
N THR A 91 -7.91 -39.06 11.22
CA THR A 91 -6.67 -38.30 11.46
C THR A 91 -6.69 -36.97 10.71
N ALA A 92 -7.18 -36.96 9.47
CA ALA A 92 -7.21 -35.78 8.62
C ALA A 92 -8.10 -34.66 9.19
N THR A 93 -9.21 -34.99 9.84
CA THR A 93 -10.16 -34.00 10.39
C THR A 93 -9.55 -33.07 11.44
N ARG A 94 -8.47 -33.49 12.11
CA ARG A 94 -7.72 -32.66 13.07
C ARG A 94 -7.11 -31.40 12.44
N ILE A 95 -6.96 -31.36 11.12
CA ILE A 95 -6.50 -30.16 10.40
C ILE A 95 -7.41 -28.96 10.69
N LYS A 96 -8.70 -29.18 10.95
CA LYS A 96 -9.63 -28.08 11.28
C LYS A 96 -9.19 -27.28 12.51
N ASP A 97 -8.55 -27.95 13.47
CA ASP A 97 -8.11 -27.34 14.73
C ASP A 97 -6.80 -26.55 14.54
N GLU A 98 -6.15 -26.69 13.38
CA GLU A 98 -4.93 -25.96 13.04
C GLU A 98 -5.20 -24.64 12.28
N PHE A 99 -6.47 -24.32 11.99
CA PHE A 99 -6.83 -23.02 11.42
C PHE A 99 -6.81 -21.95 12.52
N SER A 100 -5.63 -21.38 12.76
CA SER A 100 -5.39 -20.43 13.84
C SER A 100 -4.28 -19.45 13.47
N LEU A 101 -4.35 -18.22 14.00
CA LEU A 101 -3.27 -17.24 13.95
C LEU A 101 -1.99 -17.74 14.63
N HIS A 102 -2.10 -18.75 15.51
CA HIS A 102 -0.97 -19.35 16.22
C HIS A 102 -0.32 -20.49 15.44
N ASP A 103 -0.81 -20.79 14.23
CA ASP A 103 -0.14 -21.74 13.35
C ASP A 103 1.26 -21.24 12.99
N SER A 104 2.27 -22.08 13.22
CA SER A 104 3.67 -21.70 13.09
C SER A 104 4.06 -21.37 11.65
N LEU A 105 3.45 -22.03 10.66
CA LEU A 105 3.71 -21.76 9.26
C LEU A 105 3.09 -20.42 8.84
N LEU A 106 1.84 -20.15 9.22
CA LEU A 106 1.22 -18.86 8.96
C LEU A 106 1.98 -17.72 9.63
N ALA A 107 2.30 -17.88 10.91
CA ALA A 107 3.07 -16.90 11.68
C ALA A 107 4.42 -16.59 11.01
N LYS A 108 5.13 -17.62 10.53
CA LYS A 108 6.39 -17.45 9.78
C LYS A 108 6.17 -16.67 8.47
N LEU A 109 5.16 -17.03 7.68
CA LEU A 109 4.87 -16.34 6.42
C LEU A 109 4.57 -14.85 6.62
N LEU A 110 3.80 -14.52 7.66
CA LEU A 110 3.47 -13.14 8.02
C LEU A 110 4.69 -12.39 8.59
N TYR A 111 5.50 -13.04 9.41
CA TYR A 111 6.74 -12.48 9.94
C TYR A 111 7.73 -12.14 8.82
N ASP A 112 7.93 -13.04 7.85
CA ASP A 112 8.81 -12.81 6.70
C ASP A 112 8.31 -11.61 5.86
N GLN A 113 6.99 -11.45 5.72
CA GLN A 113 6.41 -10.28 5.05
C GLN A 113 6.68 -8.98 5.83
N GLN A 114 6.51 -9.03 7.15
CA GLN A 114 6.78 -7.88 8.01
C GLN A 114 8.25 -7.47 7.95
N GLN A 115 9.17 -8.44 7.98
CA GLN A 115 10.60 -8.19 7.85
C GLN A 115 10.95 -7.54 6.51
N SER A 116 10.34 -8.01 5.40
CA SER A 116 10.51 -7.37 4.09
C SER A 116 10.04 -5.92 4.09
N LYS A 117 8.85 -5.66 4.64
CA LYS A 117 8.29 -4.30 4.73
C LYS A 117 9.20 -3.38 5.57
N ILE A 118 9.74 -3.87 6.68
CA ILE A 118 10.67 -3.12 7.53
C ILE A 118 11.96 -2.82 6.77
N ALA A 119 12.54 -3.82 6.10
CA ALA A 119 13.76 -3.64 5.31
C ALA A 119 13.56 -2.60 4.19
N ASP A 120 12.43 -2.66 3.48
CA ASP A 120 12.10 -1.70 2.43
C ASP A 120 11.95 -0.27 2.98
N LEU A 121 11.32 -0.12 4.15
CA LEU A 121 11.19 1.17 4.82
C LEU A 121 12.54 1.72 5.28
N LEU A 122 13.40 0.87 5.86
CA LEU A 122 14.75 1.26 6.26
C LEU A 122 15.59 1.68 5.05
N ALA A 123 15.54 0.92 3.95
CA ALA A 123 16.23 1.27 2.71
C ALA A 123 15.73 2.61 2.14
N GLN A 124 14.42 2.89 2.21
CA GLN A 124 13.87 4.18 1.80
C GLN A 124 14.33 5.35 2.69
N LEU A 125 14.54 5.12 3.99
CA LEU A 125 15.08 6.11 4.91
C LEU A 125 16.56 6.40 4.61
N GLU A 126 17.35 5.37 4.31
CA GLU A 126 18.78 5.48 3.96
C GLU A 126 19.00 6.10 2.57
N ALA A 127 18.17 5.75 1.59
CA ALA A 127 18.22 6.28 0.23
C ALA A 127 17.71 7.73 0.14
N ARG A 128 17.13 8.28 1.21
CA ARG A 128 16.72 9.68 1.26
C ARG A 128 17.98 10.54 1.31
N PRO A 129 18.27 11.37 0.28
CA PRO A 129 19.52 12.12 0.24
C PRO A 129 19.59 13.01 1.47
N ALA A 130 20.65 12.82 2.26
CA ALA A 130 21.02 13.76 3.31
C ALA A 130 21.19 15.12 2.64
N GLY A 131 20.26 16.04 2.95
CA GLY A 131 20.45 17.45 2.64
C GLY A 131 21.81 17.88 3.16
N GLY A 132 22.68 18.22 2.21
CA GLY A 132 24.13 18.18 2.37
C GLY A 132 24.73 19.09 3.45
N SER A 133 25.82 18.59 4.01
CA SER A 133 26.97 19.39 4.41
C SER A 133 28.21 18.82 3.69
N MET A 134 29.10 19.73 3.31
CA MET A 134 30.42 19.57 2.66
C MET A 134 30.44 19.49 1.13
N GLY A 135 31.19 20.45 0.57
CA GLY A 135 31.24 20.77 -0.85
C GLY A 135 32.36 20.13 -1.66
N ARG A 136 32.39 20.54 -2.94
CA ARG A 136 33.50 20.48 -3.94
C ARG A 136 34.10 19.08 -4.16
N THR A 137 34.04 18.49 -5.35
CA THR A 137 34.56 19.01 -6.62
C THR A 137 34.32 17.98 -7.75
N THR A 138 34.08 18.48 -8.98
CA THR A 138 34.38 17.88 -10.33
C THR A 138 33.84 16.48 -10.65
N SER A 139 33.31 16.12 -11.83
CA SER A 139 33.30 16.66 -13.19
C SER A 139 32.08 16.08 -13.93
N ARG A 140 31.62 16.81 -14.95
CA ARG A 140 30.42 16.57 -15.76
C ARG A 140 30.61 15.41 -16.73
N GLU A 141 29.53 14.65 -17.01
CA GLU A 141 29.06 14.50 -18.40
C GLU A 141 27.56 14.10 -18.52
N ASN A 142 26.80 15.02 -19.12
CA ASN A 142 25.60 14.87 -19.97
C ASN A 142 24.35 14.06 -19.54
N ARG A 143 23.33 14.78 -19.03
CA ARG A 143 21.92 14.69 -19.50
C ARG A 143 21.13 15.97 -19.14
N PRO A 144 20.24 16.50 -19.99
CA PRO A 144 19.55 17.77 -19.72
C PRO A 144 18.44 17.57 -18.68
N GLU A 145 18.65 18.08 -17.46
CA GLU A 145 17.64 18.09 -16.40
C GLU A 145 16.64 19.23 -16.61
N LYS A 146 15.35 18.87 -16.63
CA LYS A 146 14.23 19.82 -16.48
C LYS A 146 14.38 20.53 -15.13
N HIS A 147 14.69 21.82 -15.16
CA HIS A 147 14.67 22.71 -14.01
C HIS A 147 13.31 22.68 -13.29
N SER A 148 13.18 21.95 -12.17
CA SER A 148 12.02 22.02 -11.27
C SER A 148 12.41 22.36 -9.83
N GLY A 149 13.17 23.45 -9.66
CA GLY A 149 13.40 24.07 -8.36
C GLY A 149 12.98 25.53 -8.41
N VAL A 150 12.17 25.98 -7.45
CA VAL A 150 11.88 27.41 -7.27
C VAL A 150 13.22 28.13 -7.07
N PRO A 151 13.56 29.17 -7.85
CA PRO A 151 14.83 29.85 -7.72
C PRO A 151 15.04 30.39 -6.29
N VAL A 152 16.27 30.27 -5.77
CA VAL A 152 16.62 30.70 -4.40
C VAL A 152 16.29 32.19 -4.18
N ALA A 153 16.46 33.03 -5.21
CA ALA A 153 16.11 34.44 -5.16
C ALA A 153 14.60 34.65 -4.91
N VAL A 154 13.74 33.84 -5.54
CA VAL A 154 12.29 33.87 -5.32
C VAL A 154 11.98 33.40 -3.89
N LEU A 155 12.59 32.31 -3.44
CA LEU A 155 12.39 31.77 -2.08
C LEU A 155 12.72 32.80 -0.99
N ARG A 156 13.86 33.50 -1.11
CA ARG A 156 14.29 34.52 -0.14
C ARG A 156 13.35 35.73 -0.10
N SER A 157 12.68 36.02 -1.20
CA SER A 157 11.73 37.13 -1.30
C SER A 157 10.32 36.78 -0.84
N LEU A 158 10.05 35.53 -0.44
CA LEU A 158 8.71 35.15 0.00
C LEU A 158 8.33 35.81 1.32
N PRO A 159 7.13 36.40 1.41
CA PRO A 159 6.58 36.85 2.68
C PRO A 159 6.55 35.72 3.71
N LYS A 160 6.73 36.07 4.98
CA LYS A 160 6.72 35.12 6.11
C LYS A 160 5.64 35.46 7.12
N GLN A 161 5.06 34.42 7.71
CA GLN A 161 4.18 34.51 8.87
C GLN A 161 4.84 33.73 10.01
N GLY A 162 5.48 34.44 10.94
CA GLY A 162 6.37 33.82 11.92
C GLY A 162 7.55 33.13 11.23
N SER A 163 7.77 31.85 11.52
CA SER A 163 8.82 31.03 10.90
C SER A 163 8.42 30.40 9.55
N LEU A 164 7.16 30.57 9.11
CA LEU A 164 6.62 29.91 7.92
C LEU A 164 6.68 30.84 6.71
N GLU A 165 7.11 30.30 5.58
CA GLU A 165 7.12 31.02 4.30
C GLU A 165 5.78 30.88 3.57
N LEU A 166 5.41 31.88 2.78
CA LEU A 166 4.20 31.81 1.98
C LEU A 166 4.25 30.65 0.97
N CYS A 167 3.14 29.93 0.84
CA CYS A 167 2.96 28.91 -0.19
C CYS A 167 2.68 29.56 -1.57
N ILE A 168 3.60 29.39 -2.52
CA ILE A 168 3.45 29.93 -3.88
C ILE A 168 2.21 29.35 -4.60
N LYS A 169 1.97 28.04 -4.46
CA LYS A 169 0.78 27.37 -5.05
C LYS A 169 -0.54 27.88 -4.48
N TYR A 170 -0.55 28.31 -3.22
CA TYR A 170 -1.74 28.90 -2.60
C TYR A 170 -2.12 30.23 -3.26
N LEU A 171 -1.13 31.04 -3.64
CA LEU A 171 -1.37 32.30 -4.35
C LEU A 171 -1.71 32.14 -5.83
N SER A 172 -1.30 31.03 -6.45
CA SER A 172 -1.43 30.84 -7.89
C SER A 172 -2.78 30.26 -8.29
N LYS A 173 -3.13 30.36 -9.58
CA LYS A 173 -4.32 29.70 -10.15
C LYS A 173 -4.32 28.18 -9.97
N THR A 174 -3.14 27.57 -9.82
CA THR A 174 -3.01 26.13 -9.53
C THR A 174 -3.65 25.75 -8.19
N GLY A 175 -3.65 26.67 -7.23
CA GLY A 175 -4.22 26.46 -5.90
C GLY A 175 -3.41 25.51 -5.03
N CYS A 176 -3.66 25.59 -3.72
CA CYS A 176 -3.19 24.63 -2.73
C CYS A 176 -4.27 24.47 -1.66
N THR A 177 -4.84 23.29 -1.55
CA THR A 177 -5.92 22.97 -0.58
C THR A 177 -5.42 22.81 0.85
N GLY A 178 -4.11 22.62 1.05
CA GLY A 178 -3.53 22.49 2.37
C GLY A 178 -3.88 21.17 3.05
N ASN A 179 -3.52 21.00 4.32
CA ASN A 179 -3.71 19.74 5.05
C ASN A 179 -5.09 19.62 5.75
N GLY A 180 -6.11 20.30 5.24
CA GLY A 180 -7.46 20.34 5.85
C GLY A 180 -7.63 21.33 7.00
N ASN A 181 -6.54 21.93 7.51
CA ASN A 181 -6.62 23.00 8.51
C ASN A 181 -6.53 24.40 7.85
N PRO A 182 -7.41 25.36 8.20
CA PRO A 182 -7.32 26.72 7.70
C PRO A 182 -5.94 27.34 7.94
N GLY A 183 -5.37 27.94 6.89
CA GLY A 183 -4.06 28.60 6.97
C GLY A 183 -2.83 27.68 6.89
N LYS A 184 -2.99 26.35 6.84
CA LYS A 184 -1.87 25.40 6.81
C LYS A 184 -1.64 24.79 5.43
N CYS A 185 -0.37 24.74 5.01
CA CYS A 185 0.05 24.00 3.83
C CYS A 185 0.32 22.53 4.19
N PHE A 186 0.39 21.66 3.18
CA PHE A 186 0.93 20.31 3.33
C PHE A 186 2.40 20.31 3.79
N SER A 187 3.17 21.35 3.42
CA SER A 187 4.54 21.52 3.89
C SER A 187 4.55 22.23 5.24
N SER A 188 5.21 21.63 6.24
CA SER A 188 5.38 22.19 7.59
C SER A 188 6.17 23.49 7.64
N LYS A 189 6.85 23.87 6.54
CA LYS A 189 7.61 25.13 6.41
C LYS A 189 6.81 26.22 5.68
N ARG A 190 5.57 25.92 5.25
CA ARG A 190 4.76 26.81 4.43
C ARG A 190 3.43 27.13 5.11
N ALA A 191 2.95 28.35 4.91
CA ALA A 191 1.65 28.79 5.38
C ALA A 191 0.78 29.33 4.24
N HIS A 192 -0.53 29.27 4.43
CA HIS A 192 -1.52 29.88 3.56
C HIS A 192 -2.00 31.16 4.22
N PHE A 193 -1.63 32.31 3.66
CA PHE A 193 -2.07 33.60 4.14
C PHE A 193 -2.01 34.62 3.01
N ARG A 194 -2.78 35.71 3.13
CA ARG A 194 -2.69 36.82 2.20
C ARG A 194 -1.59 37.79 2.66
N PRO A 195 -0.49 37.96 1.90
CA PRO A 195 0.53 38.96 2.25
C PRO A 195 0.01 40.37 2.00
N LYS A 196 0.58 41.38 2.69
CA LYS A 196 0.25 42.80 2.47
C LYS A 196 0.82 43.35 1.16
N LYS A 197 1.97 42.82 0.72
CA LYS A 197 2.66 43.15 -0.53
C LYS A 197 3.36 41.90 -1.05
N LEU A 198 3.38 41.71 -2.37
CA LEU A 198 4.10 40.62 -3.01
C LEU A 198 5.26 41.19 -3.85
N PRO A 199 6.52 40.80 -3.62
CA PRO A 199 7.64 41.28 -4.41
C PRO A 199 7.53 40.91 -5.90
N ALA A 200 7.98 41.80 -6.79
CA ALA A 200 7.84 41.67 -8.23
C ALA A 200 8.45 40.36 -8.79
N ASN A 201 9.62 39.97 -8.29
CA ASN A 201 10.29 38.73 -8.68
C ASN A 201 9.48 37.46 -8.34
N VAL A 202 8.68 37.49 -7.28
CA VAL A 202 7.78 36.39 -6.91
C VAL A 202 6.55 36.39 -7.81
N LYS A 203 5.99 37.57 -8.11
CA LYS A 203 4.82 37.72 -9.00
C LYS A 203 5.14 37.24 -10.41
N GLU A 204 6.27 37.66 -10.97
CA GLU A 204 6.75 37.23 -12.30
C GLU A 204 6.96 35.71 -12.35
N TYR A 205 7.54 35.13 -11.29
CA TYR A 205 7.74 33.69 -11.21
C TYR A 205 6.42 32.90 -11.15
N ILE A 206 5.42 33.41 -10.40
CA ILE A 206 4.08 32.82 -10.34
C ILE A 206 3.39 32.88 -11.70
N GLU A 207 3.52 34.01 -12.40
CA GLU A 207 2.96 34.20 -13.72
C GLU A 207 3.56 33.22 -14.74
N LYS A 208 4.89 33.16 -14.80
CA LYS A 208 5.64 32.30 -15.72
C LYS A 208 5.46 30.81 -15.44
N THR A 209 5.35 30.40 -14.17
CA THR A 209 5.47 28.99 -13.77
C THR A 209 4.14 28.37 -13.32
N TYR A 210 3.21 29.17 -12.80
CA TYR A 210 1.96 28.70 -12.20
C TYR A 210 0.70 29.35 -12.79
N GLY A 211 0.82 30.04 -13.93
CA GLY A 211 -0.32 30.60 -14.67
C GLY A 211 -0.90 31.88 -14.09
N GLY A 212 -0.16 32.55 -13.18
CA GLY A 212 -0.56 33.80 -12.54
C GLY A 212 -1.26 33.61 -11.20
N LEU A 213 -1.61 34.74 -10.58
CA LEU A 213 -2.31 34.78 -9.30
C LEU A 213 -3.75 34.31 -9.43
N ALA A 214 -4.28 33.62 -8.41
CA ALA A 214 -5.69 33.28 -8.34
C ALA A 214 -6.55 34.56 -8.20
N PRO A 215 -7.84 34.52 -8.58
CA PRO A 215 -8.74 35.68 -8.56
C PRO A 215 -8.77 36.40 -7.20
N ASP A 216 -8.79 35.62 -6.12
CA ASP A 216 -8.79 36.13 -4.76
C ASP A 216 -7.57 37.03 -4.46
N PHE A 217 -6.46 36.85 -5.19
CA PHE A 217 -5.19 37.56 -5.04
C PHE A 217 -4.92 38.60 -6.15
N ALA A 218 -5.88 38.92 -7.01
CA ALA A 218 -5.68 39.80 -8.17
C ALA A 218 -5.18 41.23 -7.82
N GLY A 219 -5.36 41.68 -6.56
CA GLY A 219 -4.89 42.98 -6.06
C GLY A 219 -3.53 42.98 -5.36
N LEU A 220 -2.73 41.91 -5.47
CA LEU A 220 -1.38 41.82 -4.91
C LEU A 220 -0.26 42.22 -5.89
#